data_AF-A0AAU0PUB1-F1
#
_entry.id   AF-A0AAU0PUB1-F1
#
_cell.length_a   1.000
_cell.length_b   1.000
_cell.length_c   1.000
_cell.angle_alpha   90.00
_cell.angle_beta   90.00
_cell.angle_gamma   90.00
#
_symmetry.space_group_name_H-M   'P 1'
#
loop_
_entity.id
_entity.type
_entity.pdbx_description
1 polymer ?
#
loop_
_entity_poly.entity_id
_entity_poly.type
_entity_poly.pdbx_seq_one_letter_code
_entity_poly.pdbx_strand_id
1 'polypeptide(L)'
;MFNFLTGSTLVQDDFILEDRKAYIKDFLYSNSVTLIYSPPKQGKTWLGYGITTTLAKRDDIRAIIYVDMDNGLTSLNERSINNKLIPIPKVRYVSRAKIDCSPIEYLKRIDDEALRNNYHDVVFVLETTKDFIDTDSKSQSEDFMKIVMRMRDAGATVIIMHHATKTGKTISGVQVFINSPDNVYEMIQKAKETDKLHFMLSVTHARTLVKDIGLTVSTKTLELEKLDEVYATMSEYEESFVRAAKDTLEKYQEGLGQTELLNNIGFEKTDKTARDTLEKFTDKFWSKHQEKKGKPITYTLIC
;
A
#
# COMPACT_ATOMS: atom_id res chain seq x y z
N MET A 1 -31.09 -16.44 36.70
CA MET A 1 -29.96 -15.61 36.23
C MET A 1 -29.15 -16.45 35.25
N PHE A 2 -28.78 -15.91 34.08
CA PHE A 2 -28.08 -16.69 33.06
C PHE A 2 -26.58 -16.72 33.35
N ASN A 3 -26.09 -17.81 33.96
CA ASN A 3 -24.67 -17.92 34.36
C ASN A 3 -23.70 -17.77 33.18
N PHE A 4 -24.12 -18.10 31.96
CA PHE A 4 -23.31 -17.93 30.75
C PHE A 4 -23.04 -16.45 30.38
N LEU A 5 -23.78 -15.51 30.97
CA LEU A 5 -23.59 -14.06 30.80
C LEU A 5 -22.51 -13.48 31.74
N THR A 6 -22.06 -14.25 32.72
CA THR A 6 -21.07 -13.80 33.71
C THR A 6 -19.73 -13.59 33.02
N GLY A 7 -19.23 -12.36 33.01
CA GLY A 7 -17.97 -11.99 32.34
C GLY A 7 -18.05 -11.89 30.81
N SER A 8 -19.24 -11.99 30.21
CA SER A 8 -19.48 -11.82 28.76
C SER A 8 -20.43 -10.66 28.43
N THR A 9 -20.80 -9.87 29.45
CA THR A 9 -21.63 -8.68 29.32
C THR A 9 -20.78 -7.44 29.53
N LEU A 10 -21.10 -6.38 28.77
CA LEU A 10 -20.37 -5.11 28.82
C LEU A 10 -20.53 -4.46 30.21
N VAL A 11 -19.42 -3.97 30.75
CA VAL A 11 -19.35 -3.15 31.97
C VAL A 11 -18.84 -1.75 31.63
N GLN A 12 -18.99 -0.77 32.53
CA GLN A 12 -18.51 0.60 32.26
C GLN A 12 -17.02 0.65 31.96
N ASP A 13 -16.22 -0.22 32.58
CA ASP A 13 -14.78 -0.31 32.35
C ASP A 13 -14.43 -0.71 30.90
N ASP A 14 -15.30 -1.44 30.20
CA ASP A 14 -15.10 -1.79 28.79
C ASP A 14 -15.18 -0.57 27.85
N PHE A 15 -15.76 0.54 28.34
CA PHE A 15 -15.84 1.81 27.61
C PHE A 15 -14.71 2.77 28.00
N ILE A 16 -13.84 2.41 28.94
CA ILE A 16 -12.59 3.11 29.21
C ILE A 16 -11.58 2.63 28.16
N LEU A 17 -11.81 3.04 26.92
CA LEU A 17 -10.96 2.70 25.79
C LEU A 17 -9.73 3.61 25.82
N GLU A 18 -8.53 3.04 25.71
CA GLU A 18 -7.38 3.85 25.29
C GLU A 18 -7.70 4.50 23.95
N ASP A 19 -7.32 5.77 23.77
CA ASP A 19 -7.47 6.44 22.49
C ASP A 19 -6.85 5.58 21.38
N ARG A 20 -7.63 5.30 20.34
CA ARG A 20 -7.19 4.50 19.20
C ARG A 20 -5.89 5.10 18.66
N LYS A 21 -4.79 4.35 18.80
CA LYS A 21 -3.45 4.83 18.43
C LYS A 21 -3.40 5.01 16.92
N ALA A 22 -3.08 6.21 16.47
CA ALA A 22 -2.83 6.47 15.06
C ALA A 22 -1.43 5.93 14.70
N TYR A 23 -1.38 4.70 14.19
CA TYR A 23 -0.15 4.08 13.71
C TYR A 23 0.41 4.84 12.51
N ILE A 24 -0.48 5.18 11.56
CA ILE A 24 -0.22 6.15 10.50
C ILE A 24 -1.43 7.08 10.46
N LYS A 25 -1.23 8.34 10.83
CA LYS A 25 -2.31 9.33 10.95
C LYS A 25 -3.16 9.39 9.68
N ASP A 26 -4.48 9.42 9.88
CA ASP A 26 -5.52 9.46 8.84
C ASP A 26 -5.60 8.20 7.93
N PHE A 27 -4.79 7.17 8.18
CA PHE A 27 -4.73 5.97 7.33
C PHE A 27 -4.91 4.67 8.12
N LEU A 28 -4.08 4.43 9.14
CA LEU A 28 -4.02 3.16 9.88
C LEU A 28 -4.07 3.43 11.38
N TYR A 29 -5.06 2.84 12.04
CA TYR A 29 -5.29 2.96 13.48
C TYR A 29 -5.20 1.58 14.15
N SER A 30 -4.81 1.56 15.43
CA SER A 30 -4.76 0.32 16.20
C SER A 30 -6.13 -0.36 16.31
N ASN A 31 -6.10 -1.67 16.51
CA ASN A 31 -7.27 -2.54 16.69
C ASN A 31 -8.30 -2.38 15.55
N SER A 32 -7.81 -2.34 14.31
CA SER A 32 -8.65 -2.18 13.12
C SER A 32 -8.29 -3.20 12.04
N VAL A 33 -9.28 -3.50 11.18
CA VAL A 33 -9.09 -4.27 9.96
C VAL A 33 -9.11 -3.32 8.77
N THR A 34 -7.98 -3.16 8.09
CA THR A 34 -7.83 -2.32 6.90
C THR A 34 -7.59 -3.21 5.68
N LEU A 35 -8.49 -3.16 4.70
CA LEU A 35 -8.32 -3.88 3.43
C LEU A 35 -7.84 -2.91 2.35
N ILE A 36 -6.77 -3.28 1.65
CA ILE A 36 -6.20 -2.53 0.54
C ILE A 36 -6.29 -3.39 -0.72
N TYR A 37 -7.04 -2.94 -1.70
CA TYR A 37 -7.21 -3.66 -2.96
C TYR A 37 -6.63 -2.90 -4.14
N SER A 38 -6.14 -3.65 -5.14
CA SER A 38 -5.70 -3.08 -6.41
C SER A 38 -5.66 -4.13 -7.50
N PRO A 39 -5.62 -3.73 -8.78
CA PRO A 39 -5.22 -4.62 -9.87
C PRO A 39 -3.87 -5.31 -9.59
N PRO A 40 -3.59 -6.47 -10.23
CA PRO A 40 -2.26 -7.08 -10.20
C PRO A 40 -1.17 -6.12 -10.66
N LYS A 41 0.06 -6.31 -10.17
CA LYS A 41 1.27 -5.56 -10.57
C LYS A 41 1.26 -4.05 -10.27
N GLN A 42 0.45 -3.61 -9.32
CA GLN A 42 0.41 -2.21 -8.83
C GLN A 42 1.36 -1.97 -7.63
N GLY A 43 2.22 -2.92 -7.27
CA GLY A 43 3.18 -2.73 -6.18
C GLY A 43 2.65 -2.94 -4.75
N LYS A 44 1.52 -3.64 -4.54
CA LYS A 44 0.95 -3.93 -3.20
C LYS A 44 1.98 -4.48 -2.21
N THR A 45 2.81 -5.42 -2.64
CA THR A 45 3.88 -6.00 -1.83
C THR A 45 4.86 -4.94 -1.33
N TRP A 46 5.24 -4.00 -2.20
CA TRP A 46 6.13 -2.89 -1.81
C TRP A 46 5.47 -1.96 -0.81
N LEU A 47 4.17 -1.66 -0.98
CA LEU A 47 3.42 -0.91 0.01
C LEU A 47 3.36 -1.65 1.36
N GLY A 48 3.08 -2.96 1.35
CA GLY A 48 3.07 -3.79 2.57
C GLY A 48 4.41 -3.77 3.29
N TYR A 49 5.50 -3.88 2.54
CA TYR A 49 6.85 -3.74 3.06
C TYR A 49 7.11 -2.36 3.66
N GLY A 50 6.70 -1.29 2.97
CA GLY A 50 6.84 0.08 3.44
C GLY A 50 6.07 0.37 4.73
N ILE A 51 4.84 -0.12 4.82
CA ILE A 51 4.05 -0.06 6.05
C ILE A 51 4.77 -0.82 7.16
N THR A 52 5.24 -2.04 6.88
CA THR A 52 5.90 -2.92 7.87
C THR A 52 7.13 -2.28 8.50
N THR A 53 8.06 -1.76 7.69
CA THR A 53 9.27 -1.10 8.20
C THR A 53 8.95 0.16 8.99
N THR A 54 7.95 0.93 8.57
CA THR A 54 7.52 2.15 9.25
C THR A 54 6.93 1.84 10.61
N LEU A 55 6.06 0.84 10.69
CA LEU A 55 5.47 0.39 11.94
C LEU A 55 6.51 -0.25 12.86
N ALA A 56 7.53 -0.92 12.32
CA ALA A 56 8.57 -1.56 13.14
C ALA A 56 9.44 -0.54 13.90
N LYS A 57 9.47 0.73 13.45
CA LYS A 57 10.17 1.82 14.15
C LYS A 57 9.41 2.34 15.38
N ARG A 58 8.15 1.95 15.58
CA ARG A 58 7.33 2.43 16.70
C ARG A 58 7.54 1.60 17.94
N ASP A 59 7.60 2.24 19.11
CA ASP A 59 7.80 1.56 20.39
C ASP A 59 6.52 0.92 20.94
N ASP A 60 5.36 1.48 20.60
CA ASP A 60 4.04 1.01 21.00
C ASP A 60 3.53 -0.18 20.19
N ILE A 61 4.33 -0.71 19.25
CA ILE A 61 4.05 -1.95 18.54
C ILE A 61 4.94 -3.06 19.10
N ARG A 62 4.30 -4.14 19.56
CA ARG A 62 4.94 -5.32 20.15
C ARG A 62 5.59 -6.20 19.08
N ALA A 63 4.85 -6.49 18.00
CA ALA A 63 5.32 -7.34 16.91
C ALA A 63 4.56 -7.08 15.61
N ILE A 64 5.20 -7.37 14.48
CA ILE A 64 4.58 -7.37 13.16
C ILE A 64 4.75 -8.75 12.54
N ILE A 65 3.63 -9.42 12.26
CA ILE A 65 3.60 -10.73 11.62
C ILE A 65 3.20 -10.54 10.16
N TYR A 66 4.16 -10.68 9.26
CA TYR A 66 3.94 -10.59 7.81
C TYR A 66 3.67 -11.98 7.26
N VAL A 67 2.44 -12.25 6.83
CA VAL A 67 2.00 -13.56 6.34
C VAL A 67 1.90 -13.52 4.82
N ASP A 68 2.95 -13.97 4.16
CA ASP A 68 3.11 -13.97 2.70
C ASP A 68 2.89 -15.37 2.12
N MET A 69 1.78 -15.48 1.39
CA MET A 69 1.32 -16.71 0.74
C MET A 69 1.45 -16.65 -0.80
N ASP A 70 1.80 -15.50 -1.38
CA ASP A 70 1.88 -15.26 -2.84
C ASP A 70 3.32 -15.43 -3.36
N ASN A 71 4.34 -14.97 -2.61
CA ASN A 71 5.69 -14.84 -3.14
C ASN A 71 6.62 -16.02 -2.80
N GLY A 72 7.22 -16.59 -3.85
CA GLY A 72 8.28 -17.59 -3.74
C GLY A 72 9.65 -17.00 -3.37
N LEU A 73 10.59 -17.86 -2.94
CA LEU A 73 11.92 -17.46 -2.46
C LEU A 73 12.73 -16.63 -3.48
N THR A 74 12.58 -16.90 -4.78
CA THR A 74 13.25 -16.13 -5.84
C THR A 74 12.82 -14.65 -5.82
N SER A 75 11.52 -14.38 -5.86
CA SER A 75 10.96 -13.02 -5.81
C SER A 75 11.37 -12.29 -4.52
N LEU A 76 11.41 -13.02 -3.41
CA LEU A 76 11.84 -12.50 -2.11
C LEU A 76 13.32 -12.09 -2.13
N ASN A 77 14.19 -12.91 -2.73
CA ASN A 77 15.61 -12.61 -2.88
C ASN A 77 15.84 -11.39 -3.79
N GLU A 78 15.14 -11.30 -4.92
CA GLU A 78 15.21 -10.15 -5.83
C GLU A 78 14.81 -8.83 -5.15
N ARG A 79 13.87 -8.87 -4.22
CA ARG A 79 13.47 -7.70 -3.41
C ARG A 79 14.39 -7.45 -2.21
N SER A 80 15.34 -8.36 -1.96
CA SER A 80 16.31 -8.33 -0.86
C SER A 80 15.69 -8.27 0.53
N ILE A 81 14.58 -8.99 0.75
CA ILE A 81 13.90 -8.99 2.06
C ILE A 81 14.79 -9.54 3.18
N ASN A 82 15.76 -10.40 2.85
CA ASN A 82 16.77 -10.93 3.75
C ASN A 82 17.61 -9.83 4.41
N ASN A 83 17.82 -8.71 3.71
CA ASN A 83 18.58 -7.58 4.21
C ASN A 83 17.68 -6.45 4.75
N LYS A 84 16.42 -6.39 4.29
CA LYS A 84 15.55 -5.23 4.55
C LYS A 84 14.47 -5.49 5.61
N LEU A 85 13.93 -6.71 5.72
CA LEU A 85 12.85 -7.05 6.67
C LEU A 85 13.27 -8.06 7.72
N ILE A 86 13.93 -9.14 7.31
CA ILE A 86 14.33 -10.24 8.21
C ILE A 86 15.22 -9.77 9.38
N PRO A 87 16.15 -8.81 9.22
CA PRO A 87 16.98 -8.36 10.32
C PRO A 87 16.23 -7.51 11.36
N ILE A 88 14.99 -7.06 11.08
CA ILE A 88 14.24 -6.19 11.98
C ILE A 88 13.65 -7.02 13.14
N PRO A 89 14.05 -6.81 14.40
CA PRO A 89 13.70 -7.72 15.51
C PRO A 89 12.21 -7.84 15.81
N LYS A 90 11.40 -6.82 15.50
CA LYS A 90 9.94 -6.82 15.69
C LYS A 90 9.19 -7.53 14.56
N VAL A 91 9.84 -7.78 13.43
CA VAL A 91 9.20 -8.37 12.24
C VAL A 91 9.37 -9.89 12.28
N ARG A 92 8.28 -10.61 12.02
CA ARG A 92 8.27 -12.05 11.78
C ARG A 92 7.66 -12.29 10.41
N TYR A 93 8.50 -12.71 9.46
CA TYR A 93 8.07 -12.98 8.10
C TYR A 93 7.73 -14.46 7.94
N VAL A 94 6.45 -14.76 7.77
CA VAL A 94 5.95 -16.10 7.47
C VAL A 94 5.84 -16.23 5.96
N SER A 95 6.52 -17.23 5.39
CA SER A 95 6.48 -17.52 3.96
C SER A 95 5.78 -18.85 3.70
N ARG A 96 5.01 -18.92 2.61
CA ARG A 96 4.45 -20.17 2.07
C ARG A 96 5.48 -21.30 1.99
N ALA A 97 6.73 -20.98 1.68
CA ALA A 97 7.81 -21.96 1.53
C ALA A 97 8.26 -22.63 2.85
N LYS A 98 7.77 -22.16 4.00
CA LYS A 98 8.17 -22.65 5.34
C LYS A 98 7.04 -23.30 6.12
N ILE A 99 5.79 -23.20 5.66
CA ILE A 99 4.64 -23.77 6.37
C ILE A 99 4.35 -25.20 5.88
N ASP A 100 3.84 -26.03 6.78
CA ASP A 100 3.58 -27.47 6.59
C ASP A 100 2.09 -27.81 6.33
N CYS A 101 1.24 -26.79 6.30
CA CYS A 101 -0.21 -26.90 6.13
C CYS A 101 -0.68 -25.98 5.00
N SER A 102 -1.96 -25.99 4.65
CA SER A 102 -2.53 -25.02 3.73
C SER A 102 -2.51 -23.60 4.33
N PRO A 103 -2.53 -22.54 3.50
CA PRO A 103 -2.53 -21.16 3.98
C PRO A 103 -3.71 -20.83 4.91
N ILE A 104 -4.91 -21.34 4.62
CA ILE A 104 -6.08 -21.15 5.50
C ILE A 104 -5.97 -21.90 6.82
N GLU A 105 -5.40 -23.12 6.84
CA GLU A 105 -5.14 -23.83 8.09
C GLU A 105 -4.11 -23.10 8.95
N TYR A 106 -3.08 -22.51 8.33
CA TYR A 106 -2.12 -21.68 9.05
C TYR A 106 -2.80 -20.45 9.68
N LEU A 107 -3.70 -19.79 8.94
CA LEU A 107 -4.47 -18.68 9.46
C LEU A 107 -5.41 -19.12 10.61
N LYS A 108 -5.96 -20.33 10.57
CA LYS A 108 -6.74 -20.91 11.68
C LYS A 108 -5.88 -21.15 12.94
N ARG A 109 -4.63 -21.58 12.78
CA ARG A 109 -3.69 -21.67 13.93
C ARG A 109 -3.42 -20.30 14.57
N ILE A 110 -3.38 -19.23 13.77
CA ILE A 110 -3.32 -17.85 14.30
C ILE A 110 -4.65 -17.52 15.01
N ASP A 111 -5.79 -17.87 14.45
CA ASP A 111 -7.09 -17.61 15.07
C ASP A 111 -7.28 -18.31 16.43
N ASP A 112 -6.77 -19.53 16.58
CA ASP A 112 -6.88 -20.30 17.85
C ASP A 112 -6.25 -19.57 19.04
N GLU A 113 -5.28 -18.69 18.78
CA GLU A 113 -4.58 -17.85 19.76
C GLU A 113 -5.27 -16.48 19.98
N ALA A 114 -6.33 -16.16 19.24
CA ALA A 114 -7.06 -14.88 19.29
C ALA A 114 -8.00 -14.80 20.50
N LEU A 115 -7.44 -14.84 21.72
CA LEU A 115 -8.18 -14.84 22.98
C LEU A 115 -7.75 -13.68 23.88
N ARG A 116 -8.71 -13.04 24.57
CA ARG A 116 -8.46 -12.13 25.72
C ARG A 116 -7.34 -11.09 25.49
N ASN A 117 -7.39 -10.32 24.41
CA ASN A 117 -6.37 -9.32 24.05
C ASN A 117 -4.95 -9.87 23.78
N ASN A 118 -4.79 -11.17 23.49
CA ASN A 118 -3.49 -11.77 23.19
C ASN A 118 -2.79 -11.12 21.99
N TYR A 119 -3.50 -10.41 21.12
CA TYR A 119 -2.94 -9.67 19.99
C TYR A 119 -2.81 -8.16 20.20
N HIS A 120 -2.95 -7.69 21.43
CA HIS A 120 -2.66 -6.29 21.77
C HIS A 120 -1.29 -5.85 21.23
N ASP A 121 -1.28 -4.69 20.56
CA ASP A 121 -0.12 -4.09 19.89
C ASP A 121 0.59 -5.02 18.87
N VAL A 122 -0.12 -6.01 18.31
CA VAL A 122 0.37 -6.84 17.19
C VAL A 122 -0.26 -6.40 15.89
N VAL A 123 0.58 -6.26 14.86
CA VAL A 123 0.14 -5.99 13.49
C VAL A 123 0.28 -7.24 12.65
N PHE A 124 -0.77 -7.62 11.94
CA PHE A 124 -0.74 -8.68 10.94
C PHE A 124 -0.87 -8.07 9.55
N VAL A 125 0.00 -8.49 8.62
CA VAL A 125 -0.14 -8.19 7.19
C VAL A 125 -0.43 -9.49 6.46
N LEU A 126 -1.59 -9.61 5.81
CA LEU A 126 -2.03 -10.80 5.09
C LEU A 126 -1.89 -10.58 3.59
N GLU A 127 -0.95 -11.26 2.94
CA GLU A 127 -0.62 -11.08 1.51
C GLU A 127 -0.67 -12.42 0.73
N THR A 128 -1.46 -12.60 -0.33
CA THR A 128 -2.70 -11.88 -0.66
C THR A 128 -3.90 -12.80 -0.43
N THR A 129 -5.10 -12.26 -0.23
CA THR A 129 -6.29 -13.05 0.15
C THR A 129 -6.57 -14.26 -0.75
N LYS A 130 -6.37 -14.16 -2.08
CA LYS A 130 -6.59 -15.26 -3.05
C LYS A 130 -5.68 -16.48 -2.79
N ASP A 131 -4.56 -16.30 -2.09
CA ASP A 131 -3.61 -17.35 -1.78
C ASP A 131 -3.97 -18.04 -0.45
N PHE A 132 -4.89 -17.45 0.32
CA PHE A 132 -5.49 -18.09 1.49
C PHE A 132 -6.72 -18.91 1.11
N ILE A 133 -7.58 -18.38 0.24
CA ILE A 133 -8.91 -18.91 -0.05
C ILE A 133 -9.35 -18.62 -1.48
N ASP A 134 -10.36 -19.36 -1.94
CA ASP A 134 -11.15 -18.95 -3.11
C ASP A 134 -12.05 -17.75 -2.72
N THR A 135 -11.68 -16.56 -3.21
CA THR A 135 -12.40 -15.30 -2.93
C THR A 135 -13.80 -15.24 -3.55
N ASP A 136 -14.08 -16.05 -4.57
CA ASP A 136 -15.41 -16.13 -5.17
C ASP A 136 -16.32 -17.10 -4.38
N SER A 137 -15.74 -17.94 -3.53
CA SER A 137 -16.48 -18.79 -2.61
C SER A 137 -16.99 -17.98 -1.41
N LYS A 138 -18.31 -17.79 -1.34
CA LYS A 138 -18.97 -17.10 -0.21
C LYS A 138 -18.60 -17.71 1.14
N SER A 139 -18.65 -19.04 1.25
CA SER A 139 -18.35 -19.75 2.50
C SER A 139 -16.91 -19.52 2.97
N GLN A 140 -15.94 -19.67 2.05
CA GLN A 140 -14.53 -19.48 2.41
C GLN A 140 -14.23 -18.01 2.74
N SER A 141 -14.80 -17.08 1.98
CA SER A 141 -14.63 -15.65 2.21
C SER A 141 -15.23 -15.19 3.55
N GLU A 142 -16.40 -15.72 3.92
CA GLU A 142 -17.01 -15.47 5.22
C GLU A 142 -16.20 -16.10 6.36
N ASP A 143 -15.65 -17.32 6.18
CA ASP A 143 -14.78 -17.97 7.18
C ASP A 143 -13.49 -17.17 7.40
N PHE A 144 -12.82 -16.77 6.30
CA PHE A 144 -11.63 -15.92 6.35
C PHE A 144 -11.91 -14.61 7.09
N MET A 145 -12.99 -13.90 6.74
CA MET A 145 -13.31 -12.65 7.42
C MET A 145 -13.68 -12.86 8.88
N LYS A 146 -14.39 -13.94 9.25
CA LYS A 146 -14.69 -14.27 10.65
C LYS A 146 -13.42 -14.44 11.49
N ILE A 147 -12.42 -15.14 10.94
CA ILE A 147 -11.10 -15.28 11.59
C ILE A 147 -10.47 -13.89 11.80
N VAL A 148 -10.41 -13.07 10.74
CA VAL A 148 -9.81 -11.74 10.84
C VAL A 148 -10.54 -10.84 11.84
N MET A 149 -11.87 -10.92 11.92
CA MET A 149 -12.65 -10.17 12.91
C MET A 149 -12.32 -10.63 14.33
N ARG A 150 -12.19 -11.95 14.59
CA ARG A 150 -11.76 -12.46 15.89
C ARG A 150 -10.36 -12.02 16.27
N MET A 151 -9.42 -12.00 15.32
CA MET A 151 -8.08 -11.47 15.55
C MET A 151 -8.13 -10.00 16.00
N ARG A 152 -8.93 -9.17 15.31
CA ARG A 152 -9.16 -7.76 15.70
C ARG A 152 -9.76 -7.65 17.09
N ASP A 153 -10.76 -8.46 17.41
CA ASP A 153 -11.42 -8.46 18.72
C ASP A 153 -10.48 -8.94 19.84
N ALA A 154 -9.44 -9.71 19.50
CA ALA A 154 -8.32 -10.04 20.38
C ALA A 154 -7.21 -8.98 20.42
N GLY A 155 -7.45 -7.77 19.89
CA GLY A 155 -6.54 -6.63 19.95
C GLY A 155 -5.59 -6.49 18.75
N ALA A 156 -5.73 -7.31 17.70
CA ALA A 156 -4.87 -7.19 16.53
C ALA A 156 -5.20 -5.95 15.68
N THR A 157 -4.18 -5.41 15.02
CA THR A 157 -4.36 -4.56 13.83
C THR A 157 -4.07 -5.40 12.60
N VAL A 158 -5.02 -5.52 11.68
CA VAL A 158 -4.89 -6.41 10.52
C VAL A 158 -4.95 -5.60 9.22
N ILE A 159 -3.96 -5.80 8.36
CA ILE A 159 -3.87 -5.24 7.02
C ILE A 159 -4.06 -6.38 6.02
N ILE A 160 -5.07 -6.29 5.17
CA ILE A 160 -5.38 -7.30 4.15
C ILE A 160 -4.98 -6.76 2.79
N MET A 161 -4.08 -7.45 2.08
CA MET A 161 -3.77 -7.16 0.69
C MET A 161 -4.67 -7.98 -0.23
N HIS A 162 -5.45 -7.30 -1.06
CA HIS A 162 -6.50 -7.90 -1.86
C HIS A 162 -6.38 -7.53 -3.35
N HIS A 163 -7.01 -8.32 -4.22
CA HIS A 163 -7.06 -8.03 -5.66
C HIS A 163 -8.33 -7.26 -6.04
N ALA A 164 -8.22 -6.41 -7.04
CA ALA A 164 -9.39 -5.93 -7.76
C ALA A 164 -9.91 -7.04 -8.70
N THR A 165 -11.16 -6.91 -9.14
CA THR A 165 -11.73 -7.69 -10.25
C THR A 165 -10.87 -7.55 -11.51
N LYS A 166 -11.11 -8.42 -12.51
CA LYS A 166 -10.41 -8.36 -13.80
C LYS A 166 -10.55 -7.01 -14.52
N THR A 167 -11.66 -6.29 -14.28
CA THR A 167 -11.88 -4.94 -14.83
C THR A 167 -11.12 -3.85 -14.06
N GLY A 168 -10.59 -4.17 -12.88
CA GLY A 168 -9.72 -3.32 -12.08
C GLY A 168 -10.43 -2.27 -11.23
N LYS A 169 -11.76 -2.12 -11.34
CA LYS A 169 -12.52 -1.01 -10.74
C LYS A 169 -13.22 -1.34 -9.41
N THR A 170 -13.26 -2.61 -9.04
CA THR A 170 -13.98 -3.08 -7.84
C THR A 170 -13.20 -4.18 -7.16
N ILE A 171 -13.48 -4.43 -5.88
CA ILE A 171 -12.92 -5.55 -5.11
C ILE A 171 -13.34 -6.88 -5.74
N SER A 172 -12.39 -7.83 -5.86
CA SER A 172 -12.69 -9.20 -6.31
C SER A 172 -13.42 -10.02 -5.24
N GLY A 173 -14.12 -11.07 -5.65
CA GLY A 173 -14.82 -11.95 -4.72
C GLY A 173 -16.16 -11.42 -4.25
N VAL A 174 -16.53 -11.82 -3.04
CA VAL A 174 -17.87 -11.53 -2.48
C VAL A 174 -17.89 -10.29 -1.59
N GLN A 175 -19.09 -9.74 -1.36
CA GLN A 175 -19.35 -8.49 -0.64
C GLN A 175 -18.76 -8.43 0.80
N VAL A 176 -18.43 -9.59 1.40
CA VAL A 176 -17.89 -9.65 2.78
C VAL A 176 -16.58 -8.88 2.93
N PHE A 177 -15.77 -8.79 1.87
CA PHE A 177 -14.52 -8.02 1.84
C PHE A 177 -14.73 -6.50 1.82
N ILE A 178 -15.94 -6.04 1.52
CA ILE A 178 -16.32 -4.62 1.62
C ILE A 178 -16.97 -4.37 2.98
N ASN A 179 -17.90 -5.24 3.39
CA ASN A 179 -18.77 -4.96 4.53
C ASN A 179 -18.14 -5.25 5.88
N SER A 180 -17.16 -6.15 5.97
CA SER A 180 -16.61 -6.60 7.25
C SER A 180 -15.42 -5.76 7.76
N PRO A 181 -14.43 -5.40 6.92
CA PRO A 181 -13.33 -4.54 7.34
C PRO A 181 -13.82 -3.22 7.94
N ASP A 182 -13.00 -2.61 8.78
CA ASP A 182 -13.29 -1.29 9.32
C ASP A 182 -13.04 -0.20 8.29
N ASN A 183 -12.00 -0.36 7.48
CA ASN A 183 -11.62 0.56 6.42
C ASN A 183 -11.23 -0.20 5.15
N VAL A 184 -11.60 0.35 3.98
CA VAL A 184 -11.36 -0.25 2.68
C VAL A 184 -10.79 0.81 1.72
N TYR A 185 -9.61 0.51 1.19
CA TYR A 185 -8.86 1.39 0.29
C TYR A 185 -8.69 0.77 -1.09
N GLU A 186 -8.98 1.57 -2.11
CA GLU A 186 -8.45 1.34 -3.45
C GLU A 186 -7.03 1.89 -3.55
N MET A 187 -6.10 1.10 -4.05
CA MET A 187 -4.71 1.52 -4.26
C MET A 187 -4.39 1.60 -5.75
N ILE A 188 -3.81 2.71 -6.17
CA ILE A 188 -3.32 2.95 -7.53
C ILE A 188 -1.84 3.34 -7.46
N GLN A 189 -1.00 2.75 -8.32
CA GLN A 189 0.38 3.20 -8.49
C GLN A 189 0.40 4.43 -9.42
N LYS A 190 0.62 5.62 -8.84
CA LYS A 190 0.63 6.92 -9.52
C LYS A 190 1.89 7.09 -10.38
N ALA A 191 3.05 6.79 -9.81
CA ALA A 191 4.33 6.93 -10.49
C ALA A 191 5.33 5.87 -10.01
N LYS A 192 6.34 5.63 -10.85
CA LYS A 192 7.49 4.78 -10.54
C LYS A 192 8.74 5.52 -10.98
N GLU A 193 9.69 5.64 -10.07
CA GLU A 193 11.04 6.10 -10.32
C GLU A 193 12.01 4.94 -10.14
N THR A 194 13.30 5.15 -10.38
CA THR A 194 14.33 4.12 -10.22
C THR A 194 14.26 3.43 -8.86
N ASP A 195 14.12 4.22 -7.79
CA ASP A 195 14.17 3.73 -6.40
C ASP A 195 12.92 4.05 -5.58
N LYS A 196 11.85 4.55 -6.21
CA LYS A 196 10.62 4.97 -5.52
C LYS A 196 9.37 4.49 -6.25
N LEU A 197 8.37 4.10 -5.45
CA LEU A 197 7.03 3.81 -5.93
C LEU A 197 6.05 4.74 -5.22
N HIS A 198 5.22 5.42 -6.01
CA HIS A 198 4.24 6.37 -5.54
C HIS A 198 2.85 5.76 -5.66
N PHE A 199 2.11 5.80 -4.56
CA PHE A 199 0.78 5.22 -4.44
C PHE A 199 -0.22 6.29 -4.01
N MET A 200 -1.42 6.20 -4.56
CA MET A 200 -2.60 6.86 -4.01
C MET A 200 -3.52 5.78 -3.44
N LEU A 201 -3.94 5.97 -2.19
CA LEU A 201 -4.92 5.14 -1.53
C LEU A 201 -6.19 5.98 -1.31
N SER A 202 -7.27 5.58 -1.97
CA SER A 202 -8.57 6.26 -1.87
C SER A 202 -9.53 5.43 -1.01
N VAL A 203 -10.18 6.08 -0.04
CA VAL A 203 -11.17 5.44 0.81
C VAL A 203 -12.41 5.14 -0.01
N THR A 204 -12.79 3.86 -0.08
CA THR A 204 -14.05 3.45 -0.73
C THR A 204 -15.14 3.19 0.31
N HIS A 205 -14.77 2.64 1.47
CA HIS A 205 -15.67 2.37 2.58
C HIS A 205 -14.92 2.55 3.90
N ALA A 206 -15.55 3.18 4.89
CA ALA A 206 -14.95 3.37 6.21
C ALA A 206 -16.01 3.45 7.31
N ARG A 207 -15.70 2.84 8.45
CA ARG A 207 -16.42 2.99 9.73
C ARG A 207 -15.78 4.04 10.64
N THR A 208 -14.61 4.53 10.27
CA THR A 208 -13.78 5.45 11.07
C THR A 208 -13.41 6.69 10.26
N LEU A 209 -12.89 7.73 10.92
CA LEU A 209 -12.45 8.98 10.29
C LEU A 209 -11.08 8.81 9.60
N VAL A 210 -10.99 7.89 8.65
CA VAL A 210 -9.87 7.75 7.73
C VAL A 210 -10.05 8.63 6.49
N LYS A 211 -8.95 8.93 5.80
CA LYS A 211 -8.94 9.77 4.60
C LYS A 211 -8.11 9.14 3.50
N ASP A 212 -8.29 9.67 2.30
CA ASP A 212 -7.39 9.41 1.17
C ASP A 212 -5.96 9.80 1.56
N ILE A 213 -4.99 9.00 1.11
CA ILE A 213 -3.59 9.23 1.42
C ILE A 213 -2.70 8.87 0.23
N GLY A 214 -1.81 9.79 -0.11
CA GLY A 214 -0.70 9.51 -1.00
C GLY A 214 0.50 9.00 -0.19
N LEU A 215 1.12 7.91 -0.64
CA LEU A 215 2.29 7.31 0.00
C LEU A 215 3.40 7.06 -1.02
N THR A 216 4.64 7.24 -0.61
CA THR A 216 5.84 6.88 -1.38
C THR A 216 6.59 5.78 -0.63
N VAL A 217 7.04 4.75 -1.35
CA VAL A 217 7.92 3.72 -0.81
C VAL A 217 9.26 3.74 -1.54
N SER A 218 10.36 3.82 -0.79
CA SER A 218 11.69 3.53 -1.35
C SER A 218 11.84 2.02 -1.61
N THR A 219 12.17 1.62 -2.83
CA THR A 219 12.47 0.20 -3.13
C THR A 219 13.84 -0.23 -2.59
N LYS A 220 14.71 0.73 -2.27
CA LYS A 220 16.03 0.51 -1.64
C LYS A 220 15.92 0.31 -0.12
N THR A 221 15.27 1.23 0.59
CA THR A 221 15.23 1.23 2.07
C THR A 221 13.93 0.65 2.63
N LEU A 222 12.89 0.48 1.79
CA LEU A 222 11.51 0.20 2.20
C LEU A 222 10.92 1.28 3.11
N GLU A 223 11.46 2.50 3.12
CA GLU A 223 10.87 3.56 3.93
C GLU A 223 9.60 4.10 3.28
N LEU A 224 8.57 4.32 4.09
CA LEU A 224 7.31 4.91 3.69
C LEU A 224 7.29 6.39 4.07
N GLU A 225 6.95 7.22 3.12
CA GLU A 225 6.79 8.66 3.28
C GLU A 225 5.42 9.09 2.74
N LYS A 226 4.94 10.26 3.16
CA LYS A 226 3.78 10.86 2.48
C LYS A 226 4.18 11.22 1.06
N LEU A 227 3.27 11.00 0.12
CA LEU A 227 3.47 11.39 -1.27
C LEU A 227 3.60 12.91 -1.36
N ASP A 228 4.54 13.35 -2.19
CA ASP A 228 4.68 14.75 -2.56
C ASP A 228 3.37 15.28 -3.17
N GLU A 229 2.95 16.47 -2.76
CA GLU A 229 1.71 17.12 -3.19
C GLU A 229 1.62 17.25 -4.72
N VAL A 230 2.76 17.39 -5.41
CA VAL A 230 2.82 17.44 -6.87
C VAL A 230 2.31 16.14 -7.47
N TYR A 231 2.75 14.98 -6.98
CA TYR A 231 2.28 13.67 -7.47
C TYR A 231 0.86 13.37 -7.03
N ALA A 232 0.46 13.83 -5.84
CA ALA A 232 -0.90 13.60 -5.33
C ALA A 232 -1.97 14.30 -6.18
N THR A 233 -1.63 15.41 -6.84
CA THR A 233 -2.57 16.26 -7.59
C THR A 233 -2.53 16.07 -9.11
N MET A 234 -1.66 15.19 -9.63
CA MET A 234 -1.59 14.94 -11.08
C MET A 234 -2.80 14.16 -11.59
N SER A 235 -3.32 14.60 -12.73
CA SER A 235 -4.23 13.81 -13.57
C SER A 235 -3.50 12.65 -14.27
N GLU A 236 -4.23 11.63 -14.71
CA GLU A 236 -3.66 10.49 -15.45
C GLU A 236 -2.86 10.93 -16.70
N TYR A 237 -3.35 11.98 -17.39
CA TYR A 237 -2.65 12.57 -18.51
C TYR A 237 -1.29 13.12 -18.09
N GLU A 238 -1.25 13.95 -17.05
CA GLU A 238 -0.02 14.56 -16.54
C GLU A 238 0.97 13.51 -16.04
N GLU A 239 0.51 12.45 -15.40
CA GLU A 239 1.37 11.34 -14.97
C GLU A 239 1.99 10.61 -16.15
N SER A 240 1.19 10.28 -17.16
CA SER A 240 1.69 9.62 -18.37
C SER A 240 2.70 10.49 -19.10
N PHE A 241 2.45 11.80 -19.15
CA PHE A 241 3.31 12.80 -19.76
C PHE A 241 4.63 12.94 -19.00
N VAL A 242 4.57 13.17 -17.69
CA VAL A 242 5.75 13.32 -16.82
C VAL A 242 6.62 12.07 -16.88
N ARG A 243 6.02 10.87 -16.81
CA ARG A 243 6.77 9.61 -16.92
C ARG A 243 7.52 9.51 -18.25
N ALA A 244 6.83 9.72 -19.37
CA ALA A 244 7.45 9.66 -20.69
C ALA A 244 8.57 10.70 -20.87
N ALA A 245 8.38 11.90 -20.32
CA ALA A 245 9.38 12.97 -20.35
C ALA A 245 10.61 12.61 -19.51
N LYS A 246 10.43 12.10 -18.28
CA LYS A 246 11.53 11.65 -17.41
C LYS A 246 12.31 10.50 -18.06
N ASP A 247 11.64 9.46 -18.53
CA ASP A 247 12.26 8.30 -19.20
C ASP A 247 13.06 8.70 -20.44
N THR A 248 12.59 9.73 -21.16
CA THR A 248 13.30 10.31 -22.29
C THR A 248 14.53 11.08 -21.81
N LEU A 249 14.39 12.01 -20.88
CA LEU A 249 15.48 12.86 -20.39
C LEU A 249 16.58 12.07 -19.67
N GLU A 250 16.28 10.94 -19.03
CA GLU A 250 17.28 10.03 -18.47
C GLU A 250 18.26 9.49 -19.54
N LYS A 251 17.81 9.37 -20.79
CA LYS A 251 18.65 8.90 -21.92
C LYS A 251 19.51 10.01 -22.52
N TYR A 252 19.18 11.27 -22.27
CA TYR A 252 19.84 12.44 -22.84
C TYR A 252 20.33 13.37 -21.71
N GLN A 253 21.48 13.04 -21.12
CA GLN A 253 22.02 13.78 -19.97
C GLN A 253 22.31 15.27 -20.26
N GLU A 254 22.62 15.62 -21.50
CA GLU A 254 22.80 17.03 -21.92
C GLU A 254 21.46 17.80 -22.05
N GLY A 255 20.34 17.10 -21.92
CA GLY A 255 18.99 17.61 -22.12
C GLY A 255 18.53 17.57 -23.57
N LEU A 256 17.26 17.92 -23.79
CA LEU A 256 16.63 17.98 -25.11
C LEU A 256 15.98 19.33 -25.36
N GLY A 257 15.99 19.78 -26.61
CA GLY A 257 15.20 20.94 -27.01
C GLY A 257 13.70 20.67 -26.89
N GLN A 258 12.88 21.68 -26.59
CA GLN A 258 11.43 21.53 -26.40
C GLN A 258 10.74 20.69 -27.49
N THR A 259 10.97 21.02 -28.76
CA THR A 259 10.39 20.31 -29.91
C THR A 259 10.82 18.85 -29.95
N GLU A 260 12.09 18.59 -29.65
CA GLU A 260 12.66 17.25 -29.70
C GLU A 260 12.13 16.38 -28.56
N LEU A 261 12.04 16.94 -27.34
CA LEU A 261 11.43 16.26 -26.21
C LEU A 261 9.98 15.90 -26.50
N LEU A 262 9.15 16.87 -26.94
CA LEU A 262 7.75 16.63 -27.26
C LEU A 262 7.57 15.56 -28.34
N ASN A 263 8.36 15.62 -29.41
CA ASN A 263 8.30 14.59 -30.46
C ASN A 263 8.66 13.20 -29.93
N ASN A 264 9.67 13.09 -29.06
CA ASN A 264 10.08 11.81 -28.46
C ASN A 264 9.00 11.20 -27.56
N ILE A 265 8.16 12.02 -26.95
CA ILE A 265 7.05 11.57 -26.11
C ILE A 265 5.70 11.55 -26.83
N GLY A 266 5.70 11.71 -28.17
CA GLY A 266 4.53 11.51 -29.03
C GLY A 266 3.63 12.73 -29.22
N PHE A 267 4.10 13.94 -28.92
CA PHE A 267 3.35 15.18 -29.08
C PHE A 267 3.96 16.11 -30.13
N GLU A 268 3.11 16.78 -30.91
CA GLU A 268 3.58 17.79 -31.85
C GLU A 268 4.03 19.06 -31.13
N LYS A 269 5.00 19.79 -31.72
CA LYS A 269 5.49 21.07 -31.18
C LYS A 269 4.39 22.14 -30.98
N THR A 270 3.28 22.01 -31.70
CA THR A 270 2.13 22.92 -31.67
C THR A 270 1.07 22.51 -30.66
N ASP A 271 1.19 21.34 -30.03
CA ASP A 271 0.28 20.91 -28.98
C ASP A 271 0.42 21.83 -27.75
N LYS A 272 -0.59 22.67 -27.54
CA LYS A 272 -0.60 23.63 -26.46
C LYS A 272 -0.66 22.95 -25.10
N THR A 273 -1.47 21.91 -24.94
CA THR A 273 -1.64 21.20 -23.67
C THR A 273 -0.34 20.52 -23.26
N ALA A 274 0.34 19.87 -24.20
CA ALA A 274 1.63 19.22 -23.96
C ALA A 274 2.71 20.22 -23.55
N ARG A 275 2.78 21.37 -24.23
CA ARG A 275 3.72 22.45 -23.88
C ARG A 275 3.42 23.06 -22.53
N ASP A 276 2.16 23.35 -22.23
CA ASP A 276 1.73 23.93 -20.95
C ASP A 276 2.00 22.94 -19.81
N THR A 277 1.87 21.64 -20.06
CA THR A 277 2.21 20.57 -19.11
C THR A 277 3.71 20.48 -18.88
N LEU A 278 4.51 20.55 -19.94
CA LEU A 278 5.97 20.58 -19.84
C LEU A 278 6.45 21.79 -19.02
N GLU A 279 5.87 22.95 -19.27
CA GLU A 279 6.15 24.18 -18.54
C GLU A 279 5.71 24.07 -17.06
N LYS A 280 4.49 23.57 -16.79
CA LYS A 280 3.90 23.42 -15.45
C LYS A 280 4.79 22.65 -14.47
N PHE A 281 5.53 21.66 -14.95
CA PHE A 281 6.40 20.82 -14.12
C PHE A 281 7.89 21.14 -14.23
N THR A 282 8.22 22.27 -14.86
CA THR A 282 9.57 22.85 -14.78
C THR A 282 9.92 23.14 -13.33
N ASP A 283 11.19 22.95 -12.99
CA ASP A 283 11.78 23.08 -11.65
C ASP A 283 11.25 22.05 -10.62
N LYS A 284 10.31 21.19 -11.03
CA LYS A 284 9.83 20.04 -10.24
C LYS A 284 10.48 18.73 -10.69
N PHE A 285 10.51 18.47 -12.00
CA PHE A 285 11.10 17.24 -12.55
C PHE A 285 12.26 17.50 -13.51
N TRP A 286 12.25 18.65 -14.17
CA TRP A 286 13.30 19.07 -15.10
C TRP A 286 13.55 20.56 -14.96
N SER A 287 14.80 20.94 -15.17
CA SER A 287 15.20 22.33 -15.33
C SER A 287 15.03 22.72 -16.79
N LYS A 288 14.85 24.01 -17.04
CA LYS A 288 14.91 24.55 -18.41
C LYS A 288 16.00 25.62 -18.49
N HIS A 289 16.75 25.59 -19.58
CA HIS A 289 17.81 26.54 -19.85
C HIS A 289 17.67 27.10 -21.27
N GLN A 290 17.92 28.40 -21.41
CA GLN A 290 18.01 29.07 -22.70
C GLN A 290 19.30 29.89 -22.73
N GLU A 291 20.24 29.48 -23.58
CA GLU A 291 21.57 30.08 -23.67
C GLU A 291 21.53 31.59 -23.97
N LYS A 292 20.59 32.02 -24.83
CA LYS A 292 20.29 33.43 -25.10
C LYS A 292 18.90 33.58 -25.70
N LYS A 293 18.30 34.76 -25.53
CA LYS A 293 16.96 35.09 -26.07
C LYS A 293 16.89 34.75 -27.57
N GLY A 294 15.97 33.86 -27.95
CA GLY A 294 15.78 33.41 -29.34
C GLY A 294 16.47 32.08 -29.70
N LYS A 295 17.26 31.48 -28.81
CA LYS A 295 17.75 30.10 -28.96
C LYS A 295 16.74 29.06 -28.44
N PRO A 296 16.81 27.80 -28.89
CA PRO A 296 15.96 26.74 -28.36
C PRO A 296 16.09 26.62 -26.83
N ILE A 297 14.97 26.34 -26.17
CA ILE A 297 14.95 26.00 -24.74
C ILE A 297 15.31 24.52 -24.62
N THR A 298 16.33 24.24 -23.82
CA THR A 298 16.76 22.88 -23.47
C THR A 298 16.20 22.51 -22.11
N TYR A 299 15.65 21.30 -22.01
CA TYR A 299 15.13 20.70 -20.79
C TYR A 299 16.06 19.60 -20.33
N THR A 300 16.42 19.59 -19.04
CA THR A 300 17.32 18.59 -18.45
C THR A 300 16.71 18.07 -17.15
N LEU A 301 16.78 16.75 -16.92
CA LEU A 301 16.24 16.14 -15.72
C LEU A 301 16.88 16.72 -14.45
N ILE A 302 16.08 16.95 -13.41
CA ILE A 302 16.58 17.31 -12.08
C ILE A 302 16.84 15.98 -11.34
N CYS A 303 18.08 15.77 -10.91
CA CYS A 303 18.50 14.62 -10.13
C CYS A 303 18.12 14.77 -8.64
#